data_AF-A0A3P9KV03-F1
#
_entry.id   AF-A0A3P9KV03-F1
#
_cell.length_a   1.000
_cell.length_b   1.000
_cell.length_c   1.000
_cell.angle_alpha   90.00
_cell.angle_beta   90.00
_cell.angle_gamma   90.00
#
_symmetry.space_group_name_H-M   'P 1'
#
loop_
_entity.id
_entity.type
_entity.pdbx_description
1 polymer ?
#
loop_
_entity_poly.entity_id
_entity_poly.type
_entity_poly.pdbx_seq_one_letter_code
_entity_poly.pdbx_strand_id
1 'polypeptide(L)'
;FQWATSAQSFKVEGGWLEGRKGETIWDRFGHDNLAFENQTADLACDSYNKVEYDVYLLRGLQVNTYQFSISWARIFPSGHRDSQTEKGVLYYDKLINTLIESGIQPVVTLYHWDLPQALQDNGGWTNPTIVDAFKDYADFCFSRFGDRVKTWNTFSSPWVVSHAGHGTGEHPPGVKDYTSSSYQVTHNIIKSHAEAWHVYNDKYRATQGGKVGIALNSDWAEPKTPTNSEDIAAADRYLQFMLGWFAHPIFVDGDYSVALKTQIELKLKECPSSPPAVLPVFTSEEKARIKGTADFFGLNHFTSRLVNTVKGGCTSGPEGVGDYAAGVDPSWPSTASDWIYSAPWGLRRLLNYISLEYLSATKVPIYITGNGMPTAYSSETINDVSRVEYLRRYINEALKATDGVDVQRFTVQSLMDGFEGPQGYSERFGLLYVNFEDANRPRTPKQSAYFFSGVIENNGFGRHAIEVKTATQVTFTYRSTNPTPSEVPSKSKVKASDLELCHTLSATTLSKLMQKLGTFTMINTGLNRKEWSPLPSTLTGQNQEIPISKRTLMPQDVCCRFIDTTHFVQFY
;
A
#
# COMPACT_ATOMS: atom_id res chain seq x y z
N PHE A 1 -12.37 19.40 -1.92
CA PHE A 1 -11.35 18.36 -2.19
C PHE A 1 -11.45 17.30 -1.09
N GLN A 2 -11.32 16.01 -1.41
CA GLN A 2 -11.38 14.91 -0.45
C GLN A 2 -9.96 14.45 -0.11
N TRP A 3 -9.60 14.52 1.17
CA TRP A 3 -8.34 14.01 1.67
C TRP A 3 -8.58 12.67 2.35
N ALA A 4 -7.88 11.66 1.86
CA ALA A 4 -8.11 10.28 2.26
C ALA A 4 -6.80 9.58 2.62
N THR A 5 -6.94 8.47 3.32
CA THR A 5 -5.90 7.45 3.44
C THR A 5 -6.49 6.08 3.17
N SER A 6 -5.63 5.07 2.98
CA SER A 6 -6.08 3.74 2.61
C SER A 6 -5.42 2.59 3.38
N ALA A 7 -6.11 1.45 3.38
CA ALA A 7 -5.56 0.16 3.75
C ALA A 7 -6.03 -0.95 2.80
N GLN A 8 -5.34 -2.09 2.85
CA GLN A 8 -5.61 -3.27 2.05
C GLN A 8 -5.85 -4.46 2.97
N SER A 9 -6.93 -5.20 2.72
CA SER A 9 -7.39 -6.34 3.52
C SER A 9 -6.25 -7.30 3.88
N PHE A 10 -5.58 -7.86 2.86
CA PHE A 10 -4.48 -8.81 3.09
C PHE A 10 -3.25 -8.19 3.78
N LYS A 11 -3.07 -6.86 3.70
CA LYS A 11 -1.93 -6.18 4.31
C LYS A 11 -2.11 -5.91 5.80
N VAL A 12 -3.34 -5.71 6.26
CA VAL A 12 -3.60 -5.16 7.60
C VAL A 12 -4.57 -5.97 8.46
N GLU A 13 -5.46 -6.79 7.88
CA GLU A 13 -6.53 -7.43 8.66
C GLU A 13 -6.01 -8.47 9.63
N GLY A 14 -5.18 -9.40 9.15
CA GLY A 14 -4.87 -10.63 9.89
C GLY A 14 -6.09 -11.53 10.05
N GLY A 15 -6.11 -12.34 11.11
CA GLY A 15 -7.22 -13.24 11.41
C GLY A 15 -7.49 -14.19 10.23
N TRP A 16 -6.43 -14.78 9.66
CA TRP A 16 -6.49 -15.45 8.36
C TRP A 16 -7.42 -16.68 8.31
N LEU A 17 -7.61 -17.36 9.45
CA LEU A 17 -8.59 -18.44 9.67
C LEU A 17 -9.81 -18.02 10.51
N GLU A 18 -9.81 -16.79 11.03
CA GLU A 18 -10.87 -16.33 11.91
C GLU A 18 -12.19 -16.20 11.16
N GLY A 19 -13.29 -16.55 11.83
CA GLY A 19 -14.63 -16.43 11.24
C GLY A 19 -14.94 -17.43 10.13
N ARG A 20 -14.10 -18.45 9.92
CA ARG A 20 -14.13 -19.35 8.74
C ARG A 20 -13.77 -18.65 7.43
N LYS A 21 -12.94 -17.61 7.48
CA LYS A 21 -12.32 -17.04 6.28
C LYS A 21 -11.63 -18.16 5.47
N GLY A 22 -11.81 -18.14 4.15
CA GLY A 22 -11.09 -19.01 3.23
C GLY A 22 -9.64 -18.56 3.03
N GLU A 23 -8.81 -19.50 2.61
CA GLU A 23 -7.45 -19.22 2.17
C GLU A 23 -7.48 -18.29 0.94
N THR A 24 -6.61 -17.29 0.93
CA THR A 24 -6.34 -16.43 -0.23
C THR A 24 -5.01 -16.82 -0.86
N ILE A 25 -4.78 -16.37 -2.09
CA ILE A 25 -3.50 -16.57 -2.77
C ILE A 25 -2.30 -15.96 -2.01
N TRP A 26 -2.51 -14.94 -1.17
CA TRP A 26 -1.46 -14.36 -0.32
C TRP A 26 -1.22 -15.16 0.96
N ASP A 27 -2.25 -15.82 1.52
CA ASP A 27 -2.06 -16.74 2.65
C ASP A 27 -1.17 -17.90 2.20
N ARG A 28 -1.48 -18.53 1.06
CA ARG A 28 -0.67 -19.60 0.47
C ARG A 28 0.77 -19.17 0.21
N PHE A 29 0.95 -18.00 -0.41
CA PHE A 29 2.28 -17.44 -0.69
C PHE A 29 3.12 -17.28 0.59
N GLY A 30 2.52 -16.80 1.68
CA GLY A 30 3.19 -16.69 2.97
C GLY A 30 3.51 -18.05 3.59
N HIS A 31 2.57 -18.99 3.58
CA HIS A 31 2.75 -20.34 4.15
C HIS A 31 3.73 -21.21 3.36
N ASP A 32 3.92 -20.92 2.08
CA ASP A 32 4.96 -21.49 1.23
C ASP A 32 6.34 -20.85 1.44
N ASN A 33 6.46 -19.90 2.39
CA ASN A 33 7.71 -19.20 2.74
C ASN A 33 8.32 -18.39 1.58
N LEU A 34 7.47 -17.80 0.72
CA LEU A 34 7.92 -17.04 -0.45
C LEU A 34 8.12 -15.54 -0.18
N ALA A 35 7.64 -15.05 0.97
CA ALA A 35 7.88 -13.68 1.40
C ALA A 35 9.25 -13.54 2.09
N PHE A 36 9.77 -12.31 2.11
CA PHE A 36 10.98 -11.93 2.83
C PHE A 36 10.97 -12.49 4.27
N GLU A 37 12.08 -13.11 4.67
CA GLU A 37 12.25 -13.75 5.98
C GLU A 37 11.11 -14.73 6.36
N ASN A 38 10.48 -15.37 5.36
CA ASN A 38 9.39 -16.33 5.54
C ASN A 38 8.20 -15.75 6.32
N GLN A 39 8.01 -14.42 6.24
CA GLN A 39 6.98 -13.73 6.98
C GLN A 39 5.59 -14.03 6.41
N THR A 40 4.56 -14.01 7.27
CA THR A 40 3.16 -14.23 6.86
C THR A 40 2.28 -13.04 7.21
N ALA A 41 1.13 -12.96 6.54
CA ALA A 41 0.08 -11.98 6.84
C ALA A 41 -0.94 -12.49 7.89
N ASP A 42 -0.66 -13.61 8.56
CA ASP A 42 -1.58 -14.30 9.47
C ASP A 42 -2.18 -13.40 10.55
N LEU A 43 -1.30 -12.61 11.19
CA LEU A 43 -1.67 -11.60 12.17
C LEU A 43 -1.67 -10.19 11.56
N ALA A 44 -0.75 -9.89 10.62
CA ALA A 44 -0.59 -8.57 10.02
C ALA A 44 -0.62 -7.45 11.08
N CYS A 45 -1.50 -6.46 10.90
CA CYS A 45 -1.73 -5.39 11.86
C CYS A 45 -2.84 -5.75 12.86
N ASP A 46 -3.50 -6.89 12.74
CA ASP A 46 -4.64 -7.29 13.57
C ASP A 46 -5.83 -6.31 13.48
N SER A 47 -6.02 -5.68 12.32
CA SER A 47 -7.12 -4.73 12.09
C SER A 47 -8.49 -5.42 12.10
N TYR A 48 -8.53 -6.74 11.94
CA TYR A 48 -9.73 -7.55 12.13
C TYR A 48 -10.30 -7.40 13.55
N ASN A 49 -9.42 -7.36 14.57
CA ASN A 49 -9.79 -7.24 15.98
C ASN A 49 -9.71 -5.80 16.52
N LYS A 50 -9.22 -4.83 15.74
CA LYS A 50 -8.86 -3.46 16.19
C LYS A 50 -9.59 -2.33 15.46
N VAL A 51 -10.80 -2.58 14.94
CA VAL A 51 -11.63 -1.59 14.24
C VAL A 51 -11.72 -0.24 14.98
N GLU A 52 -12.10 -0.25 16.26
CA GLU A 52 -12.27 0.99 17.02
C GLU A 52 -10.96 1.73 17.22
N TYR A 53 -9.84 1.02 17.34
CA TYR A 53 -8.51 1.61 17.49
C TYR A 53 -8.07 2.29 16.18
N ASP A 54 -8.25 1.61 15.05
CA ASP A 54 -7.88 2.17 13.74
C ASP A 54 -8.77 3.38 13.39
N VAL A 55 -10.08 3.32 13.67
CA VAL A 55 -10.99 4.46 13.47
C VAL A 55 -10.67 5.62 14.42
N TYR A 56 -10.28 5.33 15.66
CA TYR A 56 -9.82 6.37 16.59
C TYR A 56 -8.62 7.15 16.02
N LEU A 57 -7.66 6.46 15.41
CA LEU A 57 -6.48 7.08 14.79
C LEU A 57 -6.83 7.83 13.50
N LEU A 58 -7.79 7.34 12.71
CA LEU A 58 -8.31 8.06 11.54
C LEU A 58 -8.92 9.42 11.93
N ARG A 59 -9.68 9.48 13.03
CA ARG A 59 -10.18 10.75 13.57
C ARG A 59 -9.04 11.66 14.02
N GLY A 60 -8.00 11.10 14.63
CA GLY A 60 -6.79 11.84 15.02
C GLY A 60 -6.04 12.44 13.82
N LEU A 61 -6.02 11.75 12.68
CA LEU A 61 -5.51 12.25 11.40
C LEU A 61 -6.42 13.30 10.73
N GLN A 62 -7.65 13.44 11.22
CA GLN A 62 -8.68 14.36 10.70
C GLN A 62 -9.14 14.06 9.26
N VAL A 63 -8.88 12.87 8.73
CA VAL A 63 -9.38 12.49 7.40
C VAL A 63 -10.91 12.39 7.41
N ASN A 64 -11.54 12.84 6.33
CA ASN A 64 -12.98 12.69 6.14
C ASN A 64 -13.37 11.48 5.29
N THR A 65 -12.38 10.77 4.74
CA THR A 65 -12.56 9.66 3.82
C THR A 65 -11.54 8.56 4.12
N TYR A 66 -11.99 7.32 4.20
CA TYR A 66 -11.12 6.15 4.37
C TYR A 66 -11.40 5.10 3.30
N GLN A 67 -10.36 4.71 2.57
CA GLN A 67 -10.45 3.69 1.52
C GLN A 67 -9.92 2.35 2.03
N PHE A 68 -10.74 1.31 2.01
CA PHE A 68 -10.31 -0.05 2.40
C PHE A 68 -10.83 -1.08 1.41
N SER A 69 -10.21 -2.26 1.36
CA SER A 69 -10.73 -3.39 0.59
C SER A 69 -11.47 -4.41 1.45
N ILE A 70 -12.43 -5.09 0.83
CA ILE A 70 -13.11 -6.25 1.42
C ILE A 70 -12.39 -7.50 0.92
N SER A 71 -12.02 -8.39 1.85
CA SER A 71 -11.46 -9.69 1.50
C SER A 71 -12.55 -10.61 0.98
N TRP A 72 -12.46 -10.97 -0.30
CA TRP A 72 -13.42 -11.85 -0.95
C TRP A 72 -13.50 -13.19 -0.21
N ALA A 73 -12.36 -13.80 0.16
CA ALA A 73 -12.34 -15.08 0.88
C ALA A 73 -12.90 -14.99 2.31
N ARG A 74 -13.00 -13.78 2.90
CA ARG A 74 -13.65 -13.59 4.20
C ARG A 74 -15.17 -13.56 4.08
N ILE A 75 -15.69 -13.03 2.96
CA ILE A 75 -17.13 -13.03 2.67
C ILE A 75 -17.57 -14.38 2.11
N PHE A 76 -16.91 -14.86 1.06
CA PHE A 76 -17.13 -16.14 0.37
C PHE A 76 -15.85 -16.99 0.42
N PRO A 77 -15.66 -17.86 1.44
CA PRO A 77 -14.50 -18.72 1.60
C PRO A 77 -14.14 -19.59 0.39
N SER A 78 -15.11 -20.13 -0.34
CA SER A 78 -14.85 -20.88 -1.60
C SER A 78 -14.72 -19.96 -2.81
N GLY A 79 -14.95 -18.66 -2.63
CA GLY A 79 -15.15 -17.67 -3.69
C GLY A 79 -16.58 -17.58 -4.21
N HIS A 80 -17.44 -18.54 -3.90
CA HIS A 80 -18.84 -18.57 -4.34
C HIS A 80 -19.82 -18.23 -3.20
N ARG A 81 -20.97 -17.67 -3.59
CA ARG A 81 -21.99 -17.15 -2.66
C ARG A 81 -22.53 -18.18 -1.67
N ASP A 82 -22.60 -19.44 -2.06
CA ASP A 82 -23.06 -20.56 -1.23
C ASP A 82 -22.16 -20.82 -0.01
N SER A 83 -20.89 -20.40 -0.06
CA SER A 83 -19.95 -20.51 1.06
C SER A 83 -20.05 -19.39 2.09
N GLN A 84 -20.94 -18.40 1.88
CA GLN A 84 -20.96 -17.15 2.64
C GLN A 84 -20.86 -17.33 4.17
N THR A 85 -20.08 -16.45 4.80
CA THR A 85 -19.96 -16.40 6.25
C THR A 85 -20.44 -15.09 6.84
N GLU A 86 -21.37 -15.18 7.80
CA GLU A 86 -21.91 -13.99 8.46
C GLU A 86 -20.86 -13.30 9.34
N LYS A 87 -19.90 -14.05 9.92
CA LYS A 87 -18.83 -13.47 10.74
C LYS A 87 -17.96 -12.51 9.93
N GLY A 88 -17.59 -12.88 8.72
CA GLY A 88 -16.84 -12.01 7.81
C GLY A 88 -17.62 -10.75 7.44
N VAL A 89 -18.92 -10.90 7.16
CA VAL A 89 -19.82 -9.78 6.86
C VAL A 89 -19.92 -8.79 8.03
N LEU A 90 -20.12 -9.31 9.25
CA LEU A 90 -20.28 -8.50 10.46
C LEU A 90 -19.03 -7.69 10.79
N TYR A 91 -17.83 -8.17 10.44
CA TYR A 91 -16.60 -7.38 10.56
C TYR A 91 -16.67 -6.10 9.72
N TYR A 92 -17.03 -6.21 8.44
CA TYR A 92 -17.13 -5.05 7.56
C TYR A 92 -18.31 -4.15 7.93
N ASP A 93 -19.44 -4.71 8.38
CA ASP A 93 -20.52 -3.90 8.94
C ASP A 93 -20.05 -3.07 10.13
N LYS A 94 -19.30 -3.69 11.05
CA LYS A 94 -18.71 -3.00 12.20
C LYS A 94 -17.79 -1.88 11.74
N LEU A 95 -16.84 -2.16 10.84
CA LEU A 95 -15.93 -1.14 10.30
C LEU A 95 -16.69 0.02 9.65
N ILE A 96 -17.63 -0.27 8.75
CA ILE A 96 -18.42 0.73 8.03
C ILE A 96 -19.25 1.59 9.00
N ASN A 97 -19.92 0.96 9.97
CA ASN A 97 -20.71 1.68 10.97
C ASN A 97 -19.83 2.58 11.82
N THR A 98 -18.71 2.06 12.34
CA THR A 98 -17.80 2.84 13.18
C THR A 98 -17.19 4.03 12.40
N LEU A 99 -16.91 3.88 11.11
CA LEU A 99 -16.47 4.98 10.24
C LEU A 99 -17.56 6.06 10.10
N ILE A 100 -18.79 5.66 9.74
CA ILE A 100 -19.92 6.58 9.55
C ILE A 100 -20.26 7.31 10.85
N GLU A 101 -20.33 6.60 11.98
CA GLU A 101 -20.54 7.17 13.32
C GLU A 101 -19.44 8.16 13.72
N SER A 102 -18.23 7.98 13.16
CA SER A 102 -17.09 8.88 13.35
C SER A 102 -17.02 10.01 12.32
N GLY A 103 -18.01 10.14 11.44
CA GLY A 103 -18.04 11.16 10.39
C GLY A 103 -17.08 10.92 9.23
N ILE A 104 -16.57 9.70 9.07
CA ILE A 104 -15.62 9.31 8.02
C ILE A 104 -16.35 8.56 6.93
N GLN A 105 -16.24 9.02 5.69
CA GLN A 105 -16.88 8.39 4.53
C GLN A 105 -16.10 7.14 4.09
N PRO A 106 -16.75 5.96 4.03
CA PRO A 106 -16.11 4.75 3.54
C PRO A 106 -16.05 4.73 2.01
N VAL A 107 -14.87 4.42 1.48
CA VAL A 107 -14.66 4.07 0.07
C VAL A 107 -14.23 2.61 0.04
N VAL A 108 -14.98 1.77 -0.66
CA VAL A 108 -14.71 0.33 -0.65
C VAL A 108 -14.09 -0.12 -1.97
N THR A 109 -13.02 -0.89 -1.89
CA THR A 109 -12.47 -1.65 -2.99
C THR A 109 -12.92 -3.11 -2.91
N LEU A 110 -13.59 -3.62 -3.93
CA LEU A 110 -14.10 -5.00 -3.93
C LEU A 110 -12.98 -6.03 -4.06
N TYR A 111 -12.02 -5.80 -4.95
CA TYR A 111 -10.88 -6.68 -5.14
C TYR A 111 -9.55 -5.94 -5.09
N HIS A 112 -8.68 -6.36 -4.16
CA HIS A 112 -7.33 -5.82 -3.99
C HIS A 112 -6.31 -6.95 -3.82
N TRP A 113 -6.24 -7.80 -4.85
CA TRP A 113 -5.23 -8.86 -5.07
C TRP A 113 -5.36 -10.11 -4.19
N ASP A 114 -6.37 -10.20 -3.34
CA ASP A 114 -6.56 -11.29 -2.37
C ASP A 114 -7.59 -12.32 -2.82
N LEU A 115 -7.40 -12.87 -4.03
CA LEU A 115 -8.28 -13.88 -4.60
C LEU A 115 -8.42 -15.10 -3.66
N PRO A 116 -9.64 -15.62 -3.43
CA PRO A 116 -9.82 -16.91 -2.78
C PRO A 116 -9.03 -18.01 -3.51
N GLN A 117 -8.22 -18.76 -2.77
CA GLN A 117 -7.37 -19.79 -3.32
C GLN A 117 -8.19 -20.89 -4.02
N ALA A 118 -9.40 -21.18 -3.53
CA ALA A 118 -10.32 -22.11 -4.19
C ALA A 118 -10.71 -21.70 -5.62
N LEU A 119 -10.79 -20.39 -5.91
CA LEU A 119 -11.00 -19.90 -7.28
C LEU A 119 -9.71 -20.03 -8.10
N GLN A 120 -8.56 -19.73 -7.49
CA GLN A 120 -7.26 -19.86 -8.14
C GLN A 120 -6.94 -21.31 -8.52
N ASP A 121 -7.27 -22.28 -7.67
CA ASP A 121 -7.11 -23.71 -7.93
C ASP A 121 -7.94 -24.18 -9.15
N ASN A 122 -8.97 -23.42 -9.52
CA ASN A 122 -9.79 -23.60 -10.73
C ASN A 122 -9.39 -22.67 -11.88
N GLY A 123 -8.19 -22.08 -11.84
CA GLY A 123 -7.61 -21.21 -12.88
C GLY A 123 -7.68 -19.71 -12.58
N GLY A 124 -8.43 -19.29 -11.56
CA GLY A 124 -8.51 -17.89 -11.12
C GLY A 124 -8.88 -16.95 -12.26
N TRP A 125 -8.11 -15.88 -12.45
CA TRP A 125 -8.38 -14.86 -13.46
C TRP A 125 -8.18 -15.32 -14.91
N THR A 126 -7.52 -16.44 -15.16
CA THR A 126 -7.41 -17.00 -16.52
C THR A 126 -8.69 -17.74 -16.93
N ASN A 127 -9.50 -18.18 -15.97
CA ASN A 127 -10.75 -18.89 -16.23
C ASN A 127 -11.91 -17.88 -16.43
N PRO A 128 -12.63 -17.89 -17.57
CA PRO A 128 -13.71 -16.93 -17.84
C PRO A 128 -14.89 -17.01 -16.87
N THR A 129 -15.08 -18.13 -16.16
CA THR A 129 -16.12 -18.28 -15.13
C THR A 129 -15.93 -17.34 -13.94
N ILE A 130 -14.72 -16.78 -13.76
CA ILE A 130 -14.43 -15.78 -12.72
C ILE A 130 -15.28 -14.52 -12.86
N VAL A 131 -15.73 -14.20 -14.08
CA VAL A 131 -16.58 -13.02 -14.36
C VAL A 131 -17.89 -13.13 -13.59
N ASP A 132 -18.53 -14.29 -13.64
CA ASP A 132 -19.79 -14.54 -12.93
C ASP A 132 -19.57 -14.64 -11.42
N ALA A 133 -18.48 -15.27 -10.97
CA ALA A 133 -18.14 -15.33 -9.55
C ALA A 133 -17.93 -13.92 -8.95
N PHE A 134 -17.20 -13.05 -9.66
CA PHE A 134 -16.97 -11.67 -9.23
C PHE A 134 -18.26 -10.84 -9.27
N LYS A 135 -19.11 -11.04 -10.29
CA LYS A 135 -20.43 -10.41 -10.39
C LYS A 135 -21.30 -10.75 -9.19
N ASP A 136 -21.36 -12.02 -8.79
CA ASP A 136 -22.13 -12.47 -7.63
C ASP A 136 -21.61 -11.89 -6.32
N TYR A 137 -20.28 -11.79 -6.18
CA TYR A 137 -19.62 -11.16 -5.04
C TYR A 137 -19.90 -9.65 -4.98
N ALA A 138 -19.79 -8.93 -6.10
CA ALA A 138 -20.12 -7.52 -6.19
C ALA A 138 -21.59 -7.26 -5.84
N ASP A 139 -22.52 -8.06 -6.39
CA ASP A 139 -23.96 -7.99 -6.08
C ASP A 139 -24.23 -8.13 -4.58
N PHE A 140 -23.54 -9.06 -3.91
CA PHE A 140 -23.64 -9.23 -2.46
C PHE A 140 -23.15 -7.99 -1.71
N CYS A 141 -21.96 -7.50 -2.04
CA CYS A 141 -21.37 -6.34 -1.38
C CYS A 141 -22.22 -5.07 -1.54
N PHE A 142 -22.75 -4.82 -2.75
CA PHE A 142 -23.65 -3.69 -2.99
C PHE A 142 -24.95 -3.82 -2.22
N SER A 143 -25.56 -5.03 -2.21
CA SER A 143 -26.77 -5.30 -1.44
C SER A 143 -26.58 -5.07 0.05
N ARG A 144 -25.46 -5.56 0.61
CA ARG A 144 -25.22 -5.57 2.05
C ARG A 144 -24.75 -4.22 2.61
N PHE A 145 -23.89 -3.52 1.87
CA PHE A 145 -23.18 -2.34 2.40
C PHE A 145 -23.50 -1.04 1.66
N GLY A 146 -24.14 -1.09 0.49
CA GLY A 146 -24.35 0.09 -0.36
C GLY A 146 -25.40 1.08 0.14
N ASP A 147 -26.16 0.72 1.17
CA ASP A 147 -26.98 1.66 1.94
C ASP A 147 -26.11 2.74 2.62
N ARG A 148 -24.89 2.38 3.06
CA ARG A 148 -23.92 3.26 3.74
C ARG A 148 -22.72 3.64 2.86
N VAL A 149 -22.25 2.74 2.00
CA VAL A 149 -21.09 2.95 1.13
C VAL A 149 -21.50 3.58 -0.20
N LYS A 150 -20.94 4.74 -0.52
CA LYS A 150 -21.32 5.54 -1.71
C LYS A 150 -20.23 5.65 -2.77
N THR A 151 -19.05 5.10 -2.54
CA THR A 151 -17.99 5.06 -3.56
C THR A 151 -17.34 3.69 -3.56
N TRP A 152 -17.32 3.06 -4.73
CA TRP A 152 -16.86 1.71 -4.95
C TRP A 152 -15.76 1.68 -6.02
N ASN A 153 -14.60 1.14 -5.67
CA ASN A 153 -13.65 0.64 -6.64
C ASN A 153 -13.94 -0.85 -6.85
N THR A 154 -14.16 -1.27 -8.09
CA THR A 154 -14.27 -2.70 -8.40
C THR A 154 -12.92 -3.39 -8.21
N PHE A 155 -11.88 -2.87 -8.86
CA PHE A 155 -10.51 -3.35 -8.77
C PHE A 155 -9.58 -2.22 -8.32
N SER A 156 -8.49 -2.60 -7.65
CA SER A 156 -7.33 -1.73 -7.46
C SER A 156 -6.09 -2.32 -8.10
N SER A 157 -5.37 -1.49 -8.85
CA SER A 157 -4.14 -1.82 -9.56
C SER A 157 -4.21 -3.15 -10.34
N PRO A 158 -5.21 -3.36 -11.22
CA PRO A 158 -5.40 -4.64 -11.90
C PRO A 158 -4.23 -5.02 -12.81
N TRP A 159 -3.45 -4.05 -13.31
CA TRP A 159 -2.25 -4.35 -14.10
C TRP A 159 -1.23 -5.14 -13.28
N VAL A 160 -1.14 -4.95 -11.97
CA VAL A 160 -0.25 -5.75 -11.11
C VAL A 160 -0.67 -7.22 -11.08
N VAL A 161 -1.97 -7.52 -11.15
CA VAL A 161 -2.49 -8.90 -11.19
C VAL A 161 -2.09 -9.59 -12.49
N SER A 162 -2.20 -8.86 -13.62
CA SER A 162 -1.79 -9.37 -14.94
C SER A 162 -0.27 -9.48 -15.05
N HIS A 163 0.46 -8.44 -14.67
CA HIS A 163 1.90 -8.31 -14.82
C HIS A 163 2.66 -9.14 -13.79
N ALA A 164 2.54 -8.80 -12.49
CA ALA A 164 3.31 -9.45 -11.44
C ALA A 164 2.74 -10.83 -11.07
N GLY A 165 1.41 -11.01 -11.14
CA GLY A 165 0.76 -12.26 -10.79
C GLY A 165 0.83 -13.35 -11.87
N HIS A 166 0.69 -12.96 -13.15
CA HIS A 166 0.58 -13.88 -14.28
C HIS A 166 1.63 -13.70 -15.38
N GLY A 167 2.46 -12.66 -15.30
CA GLY A 167 3.53 -12.39 -16.25
C GLY A 167 4.92 -12.70 -15.70
N THR A 168 5.40 -11.94 -14.70
CA THR A 168 6.68 -12.21 -14.02
C THR A 168 6.60 -13.34 -13.00
N GLY A 169 5.41 -13.55 -12.41
CA GLY A 169 5.19 -14.47 -11.31
C GLY A 169 5.87 -14.05 -10.00
N GLU A 170 6.19 -12.76 -9.83
CA GLU A 170 6.73 -12.20 -8.59
C GLU A 170 5.66 -12.09 -7.50
N HIS A 171 4.40 -11.94 -7.89
CA HIS A 171 3.25 -11.96 -6.98
C HIS A 171 2.47 -13.27 -7.14
N PRO A 172 1.71 -13.71 -6.13
CA PRO A 172 0.80 -14.82 -6.29
C PRO A 172 -0.22 -14.55 -7.42
N PRO A 173 -0.62 -15.56 -8.20
CA PRO A 173 -0.33 -17.00 -8.00
C PRO A 173 1.04 -17.48 -8.51
N GLY A 174 1.97 -16.59 -8.86
CA GLY A 174 3.32 -16.95 -9.27
C GLY A 174 3.41 -17.50 -10.69
N VAL A 175 2.42 -17.18 -11.54
CA VAL A 175 2.37 -17.64 -12.92
C VAL A 175 3.31 -16.80 -13.78
N LYS A 176 4.17 -17.48 -14.56
CA LYS A 176 5.21 -16.86 -15.40
C LYS A 176 4.88 -16.98 -16.88
N ASP A 177 3.79 -16.34 -17.31
CA ASP A 177 3.31 -16.43 -18.69
C ASP A 177 2.76 -15.08 -19.20
N TYR A 178 3.68 -14.28 -19.73
CA TYR A 178 3.32 -13.07 -20.47
C TYR A 178 2.66 -13.33 -21.81
N THR A 179 2.83 -14.50 -22.40
CA THR A 179 2.37 -14.76 -23.76
C THR A 179 0.84 -14.85 -23.79
N SER A 180 0.24 -15.61 -22.86
CA SER A 180 -1.21 -15.84 -22.85
C SER A 180 -1.87 -15.40 -21.55
N SER A 181 -1.37 -15.86 -20.41
CA SER A 181 -2.04 -15.69 -19.12
C SER A 181 -2.23 -14.22 -18.74
N SER A 182 -1.20 -13.38 -18.85
CA SER A 182 -1.32 -11.93 -18.58
C SER A 182 -2.41 -11.26 -19.42
N TYR A 183 -2.57 -11.65 -20.69
CA TYR A 183 -3.59 -11.09 -21.58
C TYR A 183 -4.99 -11.59 -21.26
N GLN A 184 -5.15 -12.88 -20.95
CA GLN A 184 -6.44 -13.46 -20.53
C GLN A 184 -6.93 -12.88 -19.20
N VAL A 185 -6.03 -12.71 -18.23
CA VAL A 185 -6.34 -12.07 -16.94
C VAL A 185 -6.86 -10.65 -17.14
N THR A 186 -6.16 -9.84 -17.93
CA THR A 186 -6.62 -8.47 -18.25
C THR A 186 -8.01 -8.48 -18.88
N HIS A 187 -8.24 -9.39 -19.84
CA HIS A 187 -9.52 -9.53 -20.53
C HIS A 187 -10.68 -9.87 -19.58
N ASN A 188 -10.48 -10.85 -18.70
CA ASN A 188 -11.50 -11.26 -17.74
C ASN A 188 -11.73 -10.21 -16.64
N ILE A 189 -10.70 -9.49 -16.20
CA ILE A 189 -10.85 -8.38 -15.23
C ILE A 189 -11.70 -7.26 -15.82
N ILE A 190 -11.46 -6.85 -17.07
CA ILE A 190 -12.25 -5.79 -17.72
C ILE A 190 -13.73 -6.20 -17.82
N LYS A 191 -14.02 -7.45 -18.20
CA LYS A 191 -15.38 -7.99 -18.25
C LYS A 191 -16.03 -8.03 -16.85
N SER A 192 -15.28 -8.46 -15.84
CA SER A 192 -15.72 -8.51 -14.45
C SER A 192 -16.04 -7.12 -13.89
N HIS A 193 -15.22 -6.12 -14.22
CA HIS A 193 -15.46 -4.72 -13.90
C HIS A 193 -16.78 -4.22 -14.51
N ALA A 194 -16.96 -4.42 -15.82
CA ALA A 194 -18.15 -3.99 -16.53
C ALA A 194 -19.42 -4.63 -15.92
N GLU A 195 -19.42 -5.94 -15.67
CA GLU A 195 -20.57 -6.62 -15.07
C GLU A 195 -20.87 -6.13 -13.66
N ALA A 196 -19.86 -5.85 -12.83
CA ALA A 196 -20.07 -5.26 -11.51
C ALA A 196 -20.68 -3.84 -11.60
N TRP A 197 -20.21 -3.00 -12.53
CA TRP A 197 -20.80 -1.68 -12.75
C TRP A 197 -22.27 -1.78 -13.17
N HIS A 198 -22.61 -2.70 -14.08
CA HIS A 198 -23.99 -2.89 -14.53
C HIS A 198 -24.89 -3.44 -13.43
N VAL A 199 -24.41 -4.38 -12.60
CA VAL A 199 -25.15 -4.82 -11.41
C VAL A 199 -25.49 -3.63 -10.51
N TYR A 200 -24.52 -2.75 -10.26
CA TYR A 200 -24.77 -1.54 -9.47
C TYR A 200 -25.79 -0.63 -10.14
N ASN A 201 -25.59 -0.34 -11.42
CA ASN A 201 -26.43 0.56 -12.21
C ASN A 201 -27.89 0.09 -12.24
N ASP A 202 -28.10 -1.19 -12.52
CA ASP A 202 -29.42 -1.74 -12.83
C ASP A 202 -30.22 -2.04 -11.57
N LYS A 203 -29.55 -2.43 -10.47
CA LYS A 203 -30.23 -2.85 -9.23
C LYS A 203 -30.19 -1.83 -8.10
N TYR A 204 -29.10 -1.06 -7.98
CA TYR A 204 -28.79 -0.36 -6.73
C TYR A 204 -28.65 1.16 -6.88
N ARG A 205 -28.22 1.66 -8.04
CA ARG A 205 -27.91 3.09 -8.22
C ARG A 205 -29.10 4.00 -7.91
N ALA A 206 -30.30 3.62 -8.32
CA ALA A 206 -31.52 4.40 -8.10
C ALA A 206 -31.89 4.55 -6.62
N THR A 207 -31.60 3.55 -5.78
CA THR A 207 -31.96 3.55 -4.36
C THR A 207 -30.79 3.98 -3.46
N GLN A 208 -29.56 3.66 -3.84
CA GLN A 208 -28.37 3.89 -3.03
C GLN A 208 -27.62 5.18 -3.40
N GLY A 209 -27.71 5.65 -4.65
CA GLY A 209 -27.12 6.93 -5.09
C GLY A 209 -25.59 7.01 -5.06
N GLY A 210 -24.89 5.87 -5.04
CA GLY A 210 -23.42 5.83 -5.03
C GLY A 210 -22.80 5.84 -6.43
N LYS A 211 -21.47 5.77 -6.45
CA LYS A 211 -20.61 5.75 -7.64
C LYS A 211 -19.73 4.51 -7.68
N VAL A 212 -19.52 3.97 -8.88
CA VAL A 212 -18.65 2.82 -9.15
C VAL A 212 -17.60 3.21 -10.17
N GLY A 213 -16.35 2.89 -9.86
CA GLY A 213 -15.22 3.09 -10.76
C GLY A 213 -14.18 1.97 -10.60
N ILE A 214 -12.99 2.25 -11.09
CA ILE A 214 -11.85 1.35 -11.05
C ILE A 214 -10.60 2.16 -10.72
N ALA A 215 -9.75 1.62 -9.83
CA ALA A 215 -8.48 2.23 -9.47
C ALA A 215 -7.36 1.60 -10.30
N LEU A 216 -6.91 2.30 -11.34
CA LEU A 216 -5.85 1.85 -12.25
C LEU A 216 -4.48 2.32 -11.76
N ASN A 217 -3.45 1.50 -11.91
CA ASN A 217 -2.08 1.89 -11.62
C ASN A 217 -1.36 2.34 -12.90
N SER A 218 -0.59 3.42 -12.81
CA SER A 218 0.28 3.86 -13.89
C SER A 218 1.47 4.68 -13.38
N ASP A 219 2.64 4.39 -13.95
CA ASP A 219 3.76 5.31 -13.95
C ASP A 219 3.48 6.45 -14.94
N TRP A 220 4.20 7.56 -14.82
CA TRP A 220 4.34 8.50 -15.95
C TRP A 220 5.49 8.06 -16.83
N ALA A 221 5.31 8.05 -18.15
CA ALA A 221 6.37 7.76 -19.11
C ALA A 221 6.85 9.06 -19.76
N GLU A 222 8.09 9.42 -19.47
CA GLU A 222 8.79 10.54 -20.10
C GLU A 222 9.72 9.99 -21.19
N PRO A 223 9.72 10.54 -22.42
CA PRO A 223 10.70 10.14 -23.42
C PRO A 223 12.11 10.49 -22.95
N LYS A 224 13.02 9.51 -23.00
CA LYS A 224 14.42 9.68 -22.57
C LYS A 224 15.11 10.80 -23.35
N THR A 225 14.82 10.91 -24.64
CA THR A 225 15.24 12.02 -25.49
C THR A 225 14.01 12.74 -26.04
N PRO A 226 13.58 13.87 -25.46
CA PRO A 226 12.34 14.55 -25.85
C PRO A 226 12.29 15.07 -27.29
N THR A 227 13.43 15.16 -27.98
CA THR A 227 13.52 15.55 -29.40
C THR A 227 13.54 14.36 -30.35
N ASN A 228 13.66 13.13 -29.84
CA ASN A 228 13.63 11.92 -30.64
C ASN A 228 12.19 11.41 -30.76
N SER A 229 11.65 11.40 -31.97
CA SER A 229 10.30 10.92 -32.25
C SER A 229 10.09 9.45 -31.89
N GLU A 230 11.13 8.61 -31.97
CA GLU A 230 11.02 7.19 -31.62
C GLU A 230 10.88 6.98 -30.11
N ASP A 231 11.59 7.78 -29.30
CA ASP A 231 11.45 7.75 -27.84
C ASP A 231 10.09 8.29 -27.38
N ILE A 232 9.56 9.31 -28.07
CA ILE A 232 8.19 9.80 -27.84
C ILE A 232 7.17 8.69 -28.11
N ALA A 233 7.28 8.00 -29.25
CA ALA A 233 6.40 6.89 -29.59
C ALA A 233 6.56 5.71 -28.62
N ALA A 234 7.78 5.44 -28.13
CA ALA A 234 8.03 4.40 -27.13
C ALA A 234 7.39 4.75 -25.77
N ALA A 235 7.44 6.01 -25.35
CA ALA A 235 6.78 6.47 -24.12
C ALA A 235 5.25 6.34 -24.20
N ASP A 236 4.64 6.63 -25.36
CA ASP A 236 3.21 6.37 -25.56
C ASP A 236 2.90 4.87 -25.52
N ARG A 237 3.68 4.03 -26.21
CA ARG A 237 3.52 2.56 -26.14
C ARG A 237 3.61 2.06 -24.70
N TYR A 238 4.54 2.55 -23.89
CA TYR A 238 4.62 2.22 -22.47
C TYR A 238 3.30 2.51 -21.74
N LEU A 239 2.74 3.71 -21.91
CA LEU A 239 1.47 4.10 -21.28
C LEU A 239 0.30 3.23 -21.77
N GLN A 240 0.28 2.87 -23.05
CA GLN A 240 -0.75 2.01 -23.64
C GLN A 240 -0.65 0.55 -23.15
N PHE A 241 0.57 0.03 -22.92
CA PHE A 241 0.84 -1.30 -22.36
C PHE A 241 0.76 -1.35 -20.82
N MET A 242 0.37 -0.25 -20.16
CA MET A 242 0.13 -0.21 -18.72
C MET A 242 -1.25 0.32 -18.38
N LEU A 243 -1.46 1.62 -18.59
CA LEU A 243 -2.72 2.31 -18.30
C LEU A 243 -3.77 2.05 -19.38
N GLY A 244 -3.41 2.25 -20.66
CA GLY A 244 -4.33 2.15 -21.80
C GLY A 244 -4.91 0.75 -21.98
N TRP A 245 -4.18 -0.29 -21.54
CA TRP A 245 -4.60 -1.68 -21.60
C TRP A 245 -5.93 -1.92 -20.84
N PHE A 246 -6.18 -1.17 -19.76
CA PHE A 246 -7.43 -1.19 -19.02
C PHE A 246 -8.29 0.05 -19.27
N ALA A 247 -7.68 1.23 -19.37
CA ALA A 247 -8.39 2.50 -19.48
C ALA A 247 -9.12 2.63 -20.83
N HIS A 248 -8.50 2.23 -21.95
CA HIS A 248 -9.08 2.45 -23.27
C HIS A 248 -10.41 1.69 -23.47
N PRO A 249 -10.51 0.38 -23.14
CA PRO A 249 -11.80 -0.32 -23.20
C PRO A 249 -12.90 0.37 -22.38
N ILE A 250 -12.58 0.83 -21.17
CA ILE A 250 -13.59 1.35 -20.24
C ILE A 250 -14.02 2.78 -20.61
N PHE A 251 -13.09 3.65 -20.98
CA PHE A 251 -13.34 5.10 -21.08
C PHE A 251 -13.49 5.62 -22.51
N VAL A 252 -13.09 4.87 -23.54
CA VAL A 252 -13.06 5.35 -24.94
C VAL A 252 -14.12 4.68 -25.80
N ASP A 253 -13.96 3.40 -26.13
CA ASP A 253 -14.77 2.77 -27.17
C ASP A 253 -15.18 1.30 -26.90
N GLY A 254 -14.80 0.72 -25.76
CA GLY A 254 -15.10 -0.68 -25.44
C GLY A 254 -14.04 -1.67 -25.89
N ASP A 255 -12.99 -1.24 -26.61
CA ASP A 255 -11.96 -2.12 -27.15
C ASP A 255 -10.55 -1.72 -26.68
N TYR A 256 -9.59 -2.63 -26.88
CA TYR A 256 -8.18 -2.31 -26.69
C TYR A 256 -7.73 -1.22 -27.66
N SER A 257 -6.77 -0.38 -27.23
CA SER A 257 -6.29 0.73 -28.04
C SER A 257 -5.68 0.27 -29.36
N VAL A 258 -5.81 1.12 -30.39
CA VAL A 258 -5.24 0.84 -31.72
C VAL A 258 -3.73 0.66 -31.63
N ALA A 259 -3.05 1.45 -30.80
CA ALA A 259 -1.61 1.34 -30.56
C ALA A 259 -1.21 -0.04 -30.03
N LEU A 260 -1.91 -0.54 -29.00
CA LEU A 260 -1.66 -1.86 -28.41
C LEU A 260 -1.88 -2.99 -29.43
N LYS A 261 -3.04 -2.99 -30.12
CA LYS A 261 -3.39 -4.01 -31.11
C LYS A 261 -2.40 -4.04 -32.27
N THR A 262 -2.08 -2.87 -32.83
CA THR A 262 -1.17 -2.74 -33.97
C THR A 262 0.22 -3.26 -33.61
N GLN A 263 0.74 -2.89 -32.43
CA GLN A 263 2.05 -3.35 -31.98
C GLN A 263 2.11 -4.88 -31.81
N ILE A 264 1.06 -5.47 -31.24
CA ILE A 264 0.98 -6.94 -31.07
C ILE A 264 0.86 -7.64 -32.43
N GLU A 265 0.06 -7.12 -33.36
CA GLU A 265 -0.04 -7.66 -34.72
C GLU A 265 1.28 -7.57 -35.49
N LEU A 266 2.05 -6.50 -35.30
CA LEU A 266 3.41 -6.38 -35.84
C LEU A 266 4.30 -7.48 -35.27
N LYS A 267 4.29 -7.70 -33.96
CA LYS A 267 5.09 -8.75 -33.30
C LYS A 267 4.71 -10.16 -33.74
N LEU A 268 3.43 -10.43 -33.96
CA LEU A 268 2.97 -11.71 -34.49
C LEU A 268 3.53 -11.99 -35.90
N LYS A 269 3.67 -10.95 -36.73
CA LYS A 269 4.29 -11.05 -38.07
C LYS A 269 5.80 -11.21 -38.00
N GLU A 270 6.47 -10.53 -37.08
CA GLU A 270 7.93 -10.64 -36.87
C GLU A 270 8.33 -12.01 -36.28
N CYS A 271 7.45 -12.61 -35.48
CA CYS A 271 7.74 -13.81 -34.68
C CYS A 271 6.71 -14.94 -34.91
N PRO A 272 6.50 -15.41 -36.16
CA PRO A 272 5.41 -16.34 -36.50
C PRO A 272 5.50 -17.69 -35.78
N SER A 273 6.71 -18.15 -35.48
CA SER A 273 6.95 -19.45 -34.81
C SER A 273 7.00 -19.36 -33.28
N SER A 274 6.95 -18.15 -32.72
CA SER A 274 7.05 -17.90 -31.27
C SER A 274 6.33 -16.59 -30.93
N PRO A 275 4.98 -16.57 -30.98
CA PRO A 275 4.21 -15.36 -30.72
C PRO A 275 4.49 -14.86 -29.30
N PRO A 276 4.99 -13.63 -29.11
CA PRO A 276 5.35 -13.11 -27.79
C PRO A 276 4.13 -12.60 -26.99
N ALA A 277 2.95 -12.55 -27.63
CA ALA A 277 1.70 -12.06 -27.06
C ALA A 277 0.51 -12.67 -27.78
N VAL A 278 -0.54 -13.02 -27.03
CA VAL A 278 -1.84 -13.49 -27.53
C VAL A 278 -2.91 -12.61 -26.92
N LEU A 279 -3.37 -11.60 -27.66
CA LEU A 279 -4.41 -10.68 -27.22
C LEU A 279 -5.80 -11.25 -27.54
N PRO A 280 -6.67 -11.52 -26.55
CA PRO A 280 -8.06 -11.87 -26.80
C PRO A 280 -8.81 -10.72 -27.47
N VAL A 281 -9.89 -11.04 -28.19
CA VAL A 281 -10.69 -10.04 -28.92
C VAL A 281 -12.04 -9.91 -28.25
N PHE A 282 -12.45 -8.68 -27.93
CA PHE A 282 -13.82 -8.41 -27.53
C PHE A 282 -14.76 -8.50 -28.74
N THR A 283 -15.87 -9.20 -28.57
CA THR A 283 -17.01 -9.17 -29.50
C THR A 283 -17.66 -7.79 -29.53
N SER A 284 -18.47 -7.50 -30.55
CA SER A 284 -19.19 -6.22 -30.65
C SER A 284 -20.09 -5.98 -29.44
N GLU A 285 -20.72 -7.04 -28.93
CA GLU A 285 -21.57 -7.03 -27.75
C GLU A 285 -20.76 -6.73 -26.49
N GLU A 286 -19.59 -7.34 -26.32
CA GLU A 286 -18.70 -7.07 -25.19
C GLU A 286 -18.17 -5.64 -25.22
N LYS A 287 -17.76 -5.11 -26.39
CA LYS A 287 -17.32 -3.71 -26.51
C LYS A 287 -18.42 -2.75 -26.07
N ALA A 288 -19.64 -2.95 -26.57
CA ALA A 288 -20.80 -2.14 -26.20
C ALA A 288 -21.13 -2.26 -24.70
N ARG A 289 -20.90 -3.44 -24.11
CA ARG A 289 -21.12 -3.72 -22.69
C ARG A 289 -20.08 -3.07 -21.79
N ILE A 290 -18.81 -2.98 -22.22
CA ILE A 290 -17.68 -2.45 -21.45
C ILE A 290 -17.63 -0.93 -21.49
N LYS A 291 -17.87 -0.33 -22.65
CA LYS A 291 -17.73 1.12 -22.85
C LYS A 291 -18.58 1.92 -21.85
N GLY A 292 -17.94 2.86 -21.15
CA GLY A 292 -18.61 3.82 -20.26
C GLY A 292 -18.99 3.25 -18.89
N THR A 293 -18.38 2.15 -18.46
CA THR A 293 -18.69 1.47 -17.18
C THR A 293 -17.96 2.06 -15.96
N ALA A 294 -17.82 3.39 -15.89
CA ALA A 294 -17.17 4.05 -14.75
C ALA A 294 -17.72 5.46 -14.49
N ASP A 295 -17.94 5.77 -13.21
CA ASP A 295 -18.45 7.08 -12.74
C ASP A 295 -17.34 8.04 -12.30
N PHE A 296 -16.10 7.54 -12.23
CA PHE A 296 -14.86 8.26 -11.92
C PHE A 296 -13.66 7.44 -12.42
N PHE A 297 -12.53 8.13 -12.64
CA PHE A 297 -11.26 7.50 -12.95
C PHE A 297 -10.41 7.41 -11.69
N GLY A 298 -10.16 6.20 -11.18
CA GLY A 298 -9.26 6.00 -10.04
C GLY A 298 -7.81 5.83 -10.52
N LEU A 299 -6.86 6.53 -9.88
CA LEU A 299 -5.44 6.46 -10.20
C LEU A 299 -4.59 6.13 -8.95
N ASN A 300 -3.82 5.05 -9.05
CA ASN A 300 -2.70 4.75 -8.18
C ASN A 300 -1.39 5.14 -8.89
N HIS A 301 -0.60 6.04 -8.30
CA HIS A 301 0.62 6.55 -8.91
C HIS A 301 1.72 6.74 -7.87
N PHE A 302 2.93 6.27 -8.19
CA PHE A 302 4.06 6.25 -7.26
C PHE A 302 5.37 6.79 -7.86
N THR A 303 5.60 6.59 -9.16
CA THR A 303 6.88 6.89 -9.82
C THR A 303 6.70 7.29 -11.28
N SER A 304 7.77 7.74 -11.91
CA SER A 304 7.86 7.97 -13.36
C SER A 304 8.98 7.12 -13.95
N ARG A 305 9.05 7.06 -15.29
CA ARG A 305 10.09 6.38 -16.06
C ARG A 305 10.62 7.26 -17.18
N LEU A 306 11.91 7.13 -17.48
CA LEU A 306 12.49 7.57 -18.75
C LEU A 306 12.40 6.40 -19.72
N VAL A 307 11.72 6.58 -20.84
CA VAL A 307 11.45 5.52 -21.82
C VAL A 307 12.16 5.84 -23.13
N ASN A 308 12.86 4.85 -23.68
CA ASN A 308 13.45 4.95 -25.01
C ASN A 308 13.06 3.75 -25.87
N THR A 309 13.13 3.95 -27.18
CA THR A 309 12.90 2.86 -28.13
C THR A 309 14.01 1.81 -28.01
N VAL A 310 13.63 0.53 -28.00
CA VAL A 310 14.55 -0.62 -28.06
C VAL A 310 13.83 -1.74 -28.81
N LYS A 311 14.51 -2.43 -29.72
CA LYS A 311 13.93 -3.61 -30.37
C LYS A 311 13.90 -4.79 -29.40
N GLY A 312 12.71 -5.18 -28.95
CA GLY A 312 12.48 -6.27 -28.00
C GLY A 312 12.51 -7.68 -28.63
N GLY A 313 12.48 -7.76 -29.97
CA GLY A 313 12.50 -9.03 -30.70
C GLY A 313 11.24 -9.87 -30.43
N CYS A 314 11.42 -11.17 -30.21
CA CYS A 314 10.36 -12.12 -29.88
C CYS A 314 10.24 -12.39 -28.37
N THR A 315 10.66 -11.43 -27.54
CA THR A 315 10.60 -11.54 -26.08
C THR A 315 9.19 -11.21 -25.60
N SER A 316 8.57 -12.12 -24.84
CA SER A 316 7.26 -11.87 -24.25
C SER A 316 7.32 -10.78 -23.17
N GLY A 317 6.18 -10.13 -22.95
CA GLY A 317 6.00 -9.11 -21.91
C GLY A 317 6.03 -7.67 -22.45
N PRO A 318 5.59 -6.70 -21.64
CA PRO A 318 5.31 -5.35 -22.12
C PRO A 318 6.49 -4.66 -22.82
N GLU A 319 7.72 -4.77 -22.29
CA GLU A 319 8.92 -4.18 -22.91
C GLU A 319 9.31 -4.86 -24.23
N GLY A 320 9.29 -6.19 -24.24
CA GLY A 320 9.67 -6.99 -25.42
C GLY A 320 8.69 -6.82 -26.58
N VAL A 321 7.39 -6.92 -26.27
CA VAL A 321 6.31 -6.74 -27.24
C VAL A 321 6.17 -5.27 -27.64
N GLY A 322 6.30 -4.36 -26.67
CA GLY A 322 6.14 -2.92 -26.86
C GLY A 322 7.33 -2.23 -27.51
N ASP A 323 8.46 -2.91 -27.74
CA ASP A 323 9.69 -2.31 -28.28
C ASP A 323 10.09 -1.02 -27.53
N TYR A 324 10.19 -1.12 -26.21
CA TYR A 324 10.67 -0.04 -25.37
C TYR A 324 11.49 -0.58 -24.21
N ALA A 325 12.37 0.25 -23.68
CA ALA A 325 13.00 0.04 -22.38
C ALA A 325 12.64 1.19 -21.46
N ALA A 326 12.37 0.87 -20.19
CA ALA A 326 12.09 1.85 -19.15
C ALA A 326 13.26 1.91 -18.17
N GLY A 327 13.62 3.13 -17.79
CA GLY A 327 14.61 3.40 -16.76
C GLY A 327 14.21 4.57 -15.88
N VAL A 328 15.14 5.04 -15.08
CA VAL A 328 14.97 6.23 -14.23
C VAL A 328 16.17 7.16 -14.42
N ASP A 329 15.99 8.43 -14.09
CA ASP A 329 17.14 9.32 -13.92
C ASP A 329 17.83 8.97 -12.59
N PRO A 330 19.14 8.65 -12.58
CA PRO A 330 19.86 8.33 -11.34
C PRO A 330 19.88 9.47 -10.30
N SER A 331 19.56 10.71 -10.70
CA SER A 331 19.42 11.85 -9.80
C SER A 331 18.09 11.89 -9.04
N TRP A 332 17.09 11.10 -9.46
CA TRP A 332 15.82 11.03 -8.73
C TRP A 332 16.04 10.35 -7.37
N PRO A 333 15.49 10.90 -6.27
CA PRO A 333 15.61 10.27 -4.97
C PRO A 333 15.02 8.86 -4.98
N SER A 334 15.84 7.86 -4.63
CA SER A 334 15.38 6.50 -4.39
C SER A 334 14.59 6.43 -3.07
N THR A 335 13.82 5.35 -2.93
CA THR A 335 13.10 5.04 -1.69
C THR A 335 13.63 3.72 -1.13
N ALA A 336 12.96 3.17 -0.12
CA ALA A 336 13.27 1.82 0.35
C ALA A 336 12.88 0.70 -0.63
N SER A 337 12.09 1.03 -1.65
CA SER A 337 11.69 0.10 -2.68
C SER A 337 12.44 0.37 -3.98
N ASP A 338 13.04 -0.68 -4.54
CA ASP A 338 13.92 -0.61 -5.72
C ASP A 338 13.20 -0.13 -6.98
N TRP A 339 11.87 -0.19 -7.02
CA TRP A 339 11.09 0.25 -8.17
C TRP A 339 10.51 1.66 -8.02
N ILE A 340 10.51 2.26 -6.81
CA ILE A 340 9.93 3.60 -6.57
C ILE A 340 11.03 4.66 -6.48
N TYR A 341 11.01 5.58 -7.45
CA TYR A 341 11.84 6.78 -7.47
C TYR A 341 10.95 8.03 -7.45
N SER A 342 11.34 9.05 -6.69
CA SER A 342 10.53 10.25 -6.50
C SER A 342 10.64 11.19 -7.70
N ALA A 343 9.59 11.24 -8.51
CA ALA A 343 9.46 12.11 -9.69
C ALA A 343 8.07 12.80 -9.69
N PRO A 344 7.82 13.73 -8.75
CA PRO A 344 6.48 14.27 -8.47
C PRO A 344 5.82 14.97 -9.65
N TRP A 345 6.60 15.63 -10.51
CA TRP A 345 6.08 16.31 -11.71
C TRP A 345 5.40 15.33 -12.68
N GLY A 346 5.77 14.04 -12.65
CA GLY A 346 5.14 13.01 -13.45
C GLY A 346 3.67 12.80 -13.11
N LEU A 347 3.27 12.96 -11.84
CA LEU A 347 1.86 12.88 -11.44
C LEU A 347 1.03 13.92 -12.18
N ARG A 348 1.47 15.19 -12.20
CA ARG A 348 0.76 16.27 -12.90
C ARG A 348 0.66 15.99 -14.39
N ARG A 349 1.74 15.51 -15.02
CA ARG A 349 1.74 15.18 -16.46
C ARG A 349 0.79 14.03 -16.76
N LEU A 350 0.80 12.98 -15.94
CA LEU A 350 -0.09 11.85 -16.07
C LEU A 350 -1.56 12.24 -15.89
N LEU A 351 -1.88 13.11 -14.93
CA LEU A 351 -3.24 13.64 -14.75
C LEU A 351 -3.73 14.41 -15.97
N ASN A 352 -2.86 15.23 -16.59
CA ASN A 352 -3.20 15.94 -17.83
C ASN A 352 -3.37 14.96 -18.99
N TYR A 353 -2.49 13.97 -19.13
CA TYR A 353 -2.60 12.92 -20.13
C TYR A 353 -3.93 12.17 -20.01
N ILE A 354 -4.30 11.73 -18.80
CA ILE A 354 -5.58 11.03 -18.55
C ILE A 354 -6.77 11.91 -18.95
N SER A 355 -6.73 13.19 -18.56
CA SER A 355 -7.79 14.16 -18.89
C SER A 355 -8.02 14.26 -20.40
N LEU A 356 -6.93 14.36 -21.18
CA LEU A 356 -6.97 14.52 -22.63
C LEU A 356 -7.33 13.20 -23.34
N GLU A 357 -6.65 12.11 -22.99
CA GLU A 357 -6.72 10.83 -23.69
C GLU A 357 -8.02 10.07 -23.40
N TYR A 358 -8.42 10.00 -22.13
CA TYR A 358 -9.51 9.11 -21.69
C TYR A 358 -10.78 9.86 -21.28
N LEU A 359 -10.68 11.12 -20.86
CA LEU A 359 -11.80 11.81 -20.21
C LEU A 359 -12.38 12.99 -21.02
N SER A 360 -11.85 13.24 -22.22
CA SER A 360 -12.36 14.28 -23.12
C SER A 360 -13.83 14.07 -23.51
N ALA A 361 -14.24 12.80 -23.70
CA ALA A 361 -15.63 12.41 -24.00
C ALA A 361 -16.45 12.06 -22.75
N THR A 362 -15.91 11.21 -21.87
CA THR A 362 -16.66 10.61 -20.74
C THR A 362 -16.84 11.56 -19.56
N LYS A 363 -16.00 12.60 -19.43
CA LYS A 363 -16.10 13.70 -18.44
C LYS A 363 -16.48 13.26 -17.02
N VAL A 364 -15.70 12.33 -16.46
CA VAL A 364 -15.80 11.92 -15.06
C VAL A 364 -14.61 12.45 -14.25
N PRO A 365 -14.75 12.65 -12.93
CA PRO A 365 -13.64 13.14 -12.12
C PRO A 365 -12.52 12.11 -11.95
N ILE A 366 -11.31 12.60 -11.69
CA ILE A 366 -10.17 11.77 -11.30
C ILE A 366 -10.05 11.73 -9.76
N TYR A 367 -9.96 10.53 -9.22
CA TYR A 367 -9.63 10.27 -7.82
C TYR A 367 -8.24 9.64 -7.75
N ILE A 368 -7.28 10.31 -7.11
CA ILE A 368 -6.01 9.66 -6.76
C ILE A 368 -6.31 8.71 -5.60
N THR A 369 -6.38 7.42 -5.90
CA THR A 369 -6.77 6.34 -4.99
C THR A 369 -5.59 5.74 -4.22
N GLY A 370 -4.36 6.11 -4.60
CA GLY A 370 -3.15 5.70 -3.90
C GLY A 370 -1.91 6.45 -4.39
N ASN A 371 -1.21 7.08 -3.44
CA ASN A 371 0.13 7.62 -3.61
C ASN A 371 0.86 7.51 -2.26
N GLY A 372 2.13 7.13 -2.27
CA GLY A 372 2.86 6.87 -1.04
C GLY A 372 4.33 6.57 -1.27
N MET A 373 5.09 6.54 -0.19
CA MET A 373 6.53 6.30 -0.24
C MET A 373 6.94 5.32 0.85
N PRO A 374 7.57 4.18 0.52
CA PRO A 374 8.10 3.28 1.51
C PRO A 374 9.36 3.85 2.14
N THR A 375 9.52 3.60 3.43
CA THR A 375 10.79 3.77 4.15
C THR A 375 11.28 2.42 4.62
N ALA A 376 12.59 2.26 4.75
CA ALA A 376 13.16 1.05 5.31
C ALA A 376 12.84 0.98 6.80
N TYR A 377 12.78 -0.22 7.35
CA TYR A 377 12.79 -0.39 8.79
C TYR A 377 14.15 0.08 9.36
N SER A 378 14.12 1.05 10.29
CA SER A 378 15.31 1.61 10.93
C SER A 378 15.01 2.13 12.35
N SER A 379 16.06 2.48 13.09
CA SER A 379 15.94 3.07 14.43
C SER A 379 15.25 4.44 14.45
N GLU A 380 15.12 5.12 13.30
CA GLU A 380 14.49 6.44 13.15
C GLU A 380 13.09 6.37 12.49
N THR A 381 12.42 5.22 12.61
CA THR A 381 11.14 4.88 11.94
C THR A 381 9.99 5.89 12.13
N ILE A 382 10.03 6.71 13.17
CA ILE A 382 9.01 7.75 13.47
C ILE A 382 9.32 9.09 12.78
N ASN A 383 10.59 9.45 12.58
CA ASN A 383 11.02 10.73 12.02
C ASN A 383 11.27 10.61 10.51
N ASP A 384 10.20 10.38 9.75
CA ASP A 384 10.21 10.09 8.32
C ASP A 384 10.21 11.36 7.43
N VAL A 385 11.21 12.22 7.60
CA VAL A 385 11.35 13.50 6.87
C VAL A 385 11.31 13.32 5.35
N SER A 386 11.90 12.23 4.82
CA SER A 386 11.86 11.93 3.40
C SER A 386 10.44 11.68 2.88
N ARG A 387 9.57 11.02 3.68
CA ARG A 387 8.15 10.81 3.34
C ARG A 387 7.38 12.13 3.37
N VAL A 388 7.67 12.99 4.34
CA VAL A 388 7.09 14.34 4.39
C VAL A 388 7.39 15.11 3.10
N GLU A 389 8.65 15.11 2.65
CA GLU A 389 9.04 15.82 1.42
C GLU A 389 8.42 15.19 0.17
N TYR A 390 8.37 13.86 0.09
CA TYR A 390 7.67 13.15 -0.99
C TYR A 390 6.20 13.57 -1.06
N LEU A 391 5.45 13.43 0.04
CA LEU A 391 4.02 13.75 0.08
C LEU A 391 3.79 15.22 -0.23
N ARG A 392 4.61 16.13 0.31
CA ARG A 392 4.55 17.56 0.00
C ARG A 392 4.63 17.83 -1.49
N ARG A 393 5.60 17.22 -2.18
CA ARG A 393 5.79 17.44 -3.62
C ARG A 393 4.66 16.84 -4.46
N TYR A 394 4.25 15.60 -4.17
CA TYR A 394 3.17 14.94 -4.93
C TYR A 394 1.80 15.61 -4.72
N ILE A 395 1.46 15.98 -3.48
CA ILE A 395 0.23 16.73 -3.19
C ILE A 395 0.25 18.08 -3.91
N ASN A 396 1.39 18.79 -3.93
CA ASN A 396 1.52 20.05 -4.65
C ASN A 396 1.29 19.89 -6.17
N GLU A 397 1.86 18.85 -6.78
CA GLU A 397 1.65 18.57 -8.21
C GLU A 397 0.20 18.16 -8.53
N ALA A 398 -0.46 17.42 -7.63
CA ALA A 398 -1.89 17.12 -7.75
C ALA A 398 -2.75 18.38 -7.68
N LEU A 399 -2.48 19.28 -6.73
CA LEU A 399 -3.21 20.54 -6.59
C LEU A 399 -2.99 21.46 -7.81
N LYS A 400 -1.76 21.56 -8.34
CA LYS A 400 -1.48 22.32 -9.59
C LYS A 400 -2.17 21.75 -10.83
N ALA A 401 -2.58 20.48 -10.82
CA ALA A 401 -3.35 19.89 -11.92
C ALA A 401 -4.81 20.38 -11.93
N THR A 402 -5.33 20.83 -10.77
CA THR A 402 -6.72 21.27 -10.64
C THR A 402 -7.08 22.53 -11.44
N ASP A 403 -6.08 23.25 -11.95
CA ASP A 403 -6.26 24.40 -12.84
C ASP A 403 -6.91 24.03 -14.19
N GLY A 404 -6.93 22.74 -14.56
CA GLY A 404 -7.52 22.27 -15.82
C GLY A 404 -7.99 20.81 -15.83
N VAL A 405 -7.79 20.07 -14.73
CA VAL A 405 -8.19 18.66 -14.58
C VAL A 405 -9.11 18.52 -13.37
N ASP A 406 -10.23 17.82 -13.51
CA ASP A 406 -11.20 17.59 -12.42
C ASP A 406 -10.70 16.53 -11.42
N VAL A 407 -9.68 16.89 -10.64
CA VAL A 407 -9.12 16.07 -9.55
C VAL A 407 -9.84 16.43 -8.25
N GLN A 408 -10.55 15.46 -7.66
CA GLN A 408 -11.39 15.74 -6.49
C GLN A 408 -10.92 15.05 -5.21
N ARG A 409 -10.01 14.07 -5.30
CA ARG A 409 -9.53 13.28 -4.17
C ARG A 409 -8.03 13.00 -4.25
N PHE A 410 -7.36 13.04 -3.10
CA PHE A 410 -6.00 12.53 -2.89
C PHE A 410 -5.98 11.54 -1.73
N THR A 411 -5.54 10.31 -2.00
CA THR A 411 -5.46 9.23 -1.02
C THR A 411 -4.02 8.86 -0.73
N VAL A 412 -3.57 9.09 0.51
CA VAL A 412 -2.25 8.65 0.96
C VAL A 412 -2.29 7.15 1.26
N GLN A 413 -1.47 6.38 0.55
CA GLN A 413 -1.26 4.96 0.79
C GLN A 413 0.03 4.78 1.63
N SER A 414 -0.04 4.38 2.89
CA SER A 414 -1.18 3.81 3.64
C SER A 414 -1.42 4.49 4.99
N LEU A 415 -2.56 4.18 5.61
CA LEU A 415 -2.87 4.59 6.99
C LEU A 415 -1.76 4.12 7.93
N MET A 416 -1.37 2.86 7.84
CA MET A 416 -0.39 2.23 8.72
C MET A 416 0.51 1.29 7.94
N ASP A 417 1.67 0.97 8.51
CA ASP A 417 2.56 -0.06 7.98
C ASP A 417 1.81 -1.40 7.90
N GLY A 418 2.12 -2.22 6.92
CA GLY A 418 1.45 -3.51 6.70
C GLY A 418 2.37 -4.51 6.01
N PHE A 419 1.79 -5.64 5.59
CA PHE A 419 2.49 -6.67 4.82
C PHE A 419 2.58 -6.26 3.33
N GLU A 420 3.77 -5.99 2.82
CA GLU A 420 4.04 -5.46 1.48
C GLU A 420 4.38 -6.56 0.45
N GLY A 421 3.64 -7.66 0.48
CA GLY A 421 3.77 -8.75 -0.50
C GLY A 421 5.11 -9.49 -0.38
N PRO A 422 5.91 -9.65 -1.47
CA PRO A 422 7.20 -10.33 -1.41
C PRO A 422 8.18 -9.73 -0.39
N GLN A 423 8.06 -8.44 -0.09
CA GLN A 423 8.92 -7.75 0.87
C GLN A 423 8.54 -7.98 2.33
N GLY A 424 7.43 -8.70 2.60
CA GLY A 424 6.94 -8.91 3.96
C GLY A 424 6.74 -7.58 4.68
N TYR A 425 7.43 -7.39 5.80
CA TYR A 425 7.37 -6.20 6.63
C TYR A 425 8.63 -5.31 6.50
N SER A 426 9.52 -5.55 5.54
CA SER A 426 10.78 -4.78 5.40
C SER A 426 10.56 -3.35 4.91
N GLU A 427 9.57 -3.17 4.03
CA GLU A 427 9.12 -1.86 3.52
C GLU A 427 7.96 -1.31 4.35
N ARG A 428 8.02 -0.02 4.69
CA ARG A 428 7.05 0.65 5.56
C ARG A 428 6.36 1.78 4.81
N PHE A 429 5.08 1.66 4.43
CA PHE A 429 4.33 2.72 3.73
C PHE A 429 3.49 3.63 4.63
N GLY A 430 3.24 3.22 5.86
CA GLY A 430 2.23 3.82 6.72
C GLY A 430 2.57 5.20 7.23
N LEU A 431 1.56 6.05 7.34
CA LEU A 431 1.57 7.25 8.19
C LEU A 431 1.72 6.87 9.69
N LEU A 432 1.24 5.69 10.05
CA LEU A 432 1.38 5.11 11.38
C LEU A 432 2.40 3.96 11.34
N TYR A 433 3.38 4.01 12.22
CA TYR A 433 4.29 2.90 12.50
C TYR A 433 3.54 1.79 13.23
N VAL A 434 3.76 0.54 12.84
CA VAL A 434 3.23 -0.64 13.55
C VAL A 434 4.40 -1.47 14.08
N ASN A 435 4.38 -1.79 15.37
CA ASN A 435 5.36 -2.72 15.94
C ASN A 435 4.90 -4.17 15.69
N PHE A 436 5.54 -4.86 14.74
CA PHE A 436 5.23 -6.25 14.38
C PHE A 436 5.88 -7.28 15.30
N GLU A 437 6.79 -6.88 16.17
CA GLU A 437 7.35 -7.74 17.22
C GLU A 437 6.42 -7.83 18.44
N ASP A 438 5.58 -6.81 18.64
CA ASP A 438 4.59 -6.79 19.72
C ASP A 438 3.27 -7.42 19.21
N ALA A 439 2.84 -8.49 19.88
CA ALA A 439 1.59 -9.19 19.56
C ALA A 439 0.34 -8.29 19.61
N ASN A 440 0.38 -7.20 20.38
CA ASN A 440 -0.70 -6.21 20.43
C ASN A 440 -0.69 -5.22 19.25
N ARG A 441 0.33 -5.26 18.38
CA ARG A 441 0.46 -4.43 17.18
C ARG A 441 0.19 -2.93 17.45
N PRO A 442 0.86 -2.28 18.43
CA PRO A 442 0.61 -0.87 18.71
C PRO A 442 0.91 -0.01 17.47
N ARG A 443 0.09 1.02 17.24
CA ARG A 443 0.28 2.01 16.17
C ARG A 443 0.77 3.34 16.74
N THR A 444 1.84 3.87 16.16
CA THR A 444 2.45 5.15 16.56
C THR A 444 2.50 6.12 15.38
N PRO A 445 1.94 7.33 15.47
CA PRO A 445 2.00 8.32 14.39
C PRO A 445 3.44 8.72 14.06
N LYS A 446 3.80 8.69 12.77
CA LYS A 446 5.06 9.21 12.25
C LYS A 446 4.97 10.71 11.97
N GLN A 447 6.09 11.37 11.68
CA GLN A 447 6.11 12.79 11.32
C GLN A 447 5.21 13.11 10.11
N SER A 448 5.15 12.20 9.13
CA SER A 448 4.24 12.29 7.98
C SER A 448 2.76 12.31 8.34
N ALA A 449 2.33 11.65 9.42
CA ALA A 449 0.96 11.71 9.92
C ALA A 449 0.57 13.13 10.33
N TYR A 450 1.44 13.78 11.11
CA TYR A 450 1.23 15.17 11.54
C TYR A 450 1.25 16.14 10.36
N PHE A 451 2.18 15.95 9.43
CA PHE A 451 2.23 16.75 8.20
C PHE A 451 0.93 16.62 7.38
N PHE A 452 0.45 15.39 7.16
CA PHE A 452 -0.77 15.17 6.37
C PHE A 452 -2.01 15.71 7.08
N SER A 453 -2.11 15.54 8.40
CA SER A 453 -3.16 16.18 9.22
C SER A 453 -3.16 17.69 9.04
N GLY A 454 -1.98 18.33 9.02
CA GLY A 454 -1.87 19.78 8.77
C GLY A 454 -2.31 20.19 7.36
N VAL A 455 -2.06 19.36 6.33
CA VAL A 455 -2.59 19.59 4.98
C VAL A 455 -4.12 19.49 4.96
N ILE A 456 -4.70 18.53 5.67
CA ILE A 456 -6.15 18.34 5.77
C ILE A 456 -6.82 19.53 6.45
N GLU A 457 -6.30 19.94 7.61
CA GLU A 457 -6.81 21.06 8.39
C GLU A 457 -6.81 22.37 7.58
N ASN A 458 -5.75 22.61 6.81
CA ASN A 458 -5.63 23.78 5.95
C ASN A 458 -6.30 23.61 4.58
N ASN A 459 -6.85 22.43 4.29
CA ASN A 459 -7.35 22.01 2.98
C ASN A 459 -6.37 22.34 1.83
N GLY A 460 -5.08 22.06 2.07
CA GLY A 460 -3.96 22.38 1.18
C GLY A 460 -2.70 22.81 1.96
N PHE A 461 -1.76 23.46 1.30
CA PHE A 461 -0.62 24.11 1.95
C PHE A 461 -1.06 25.49 2.40
N GLY A 462 -1.43 25.64 3.68
CA GLY A 462 -1.92 26.91 4.22
C GLY A 462 -1.07 28.11 3.79
N ARG A 463 -1.69 29.29 3.68
CA ARG A 463 -0.91 30.51 3.41
C ARG A 463 0.01 30.74 4.61
N HIS A 464 1.32 30.77 4.40
CA HIS A 464 2.21 31.42 5.36
C HIS A 464 1.82 32.91 5.42
N ALA A 465 0.87 33.26 6.27
CA ALA A 465 0.88 34.58 6.85
C ALA A 465 2.16 34.63 7.68
N ILE A 466 3.16 35.37 7.20
CA ILE A 466 4.20 35.88 8.09
C ILE A 466 3.49 36.87 9.02
N GLU A 467 2.77 36.35 10.01
CA GLU A 467 2.34 37.16 11.13
C GLU A 467 3.57 37.37 12.00
N VAL A 468 4.24 38.51 11.81
CA VAL A 468 5.09 39.09 12.85
C VAL A 468 4.16 39.50 13.98
N LYS A 469 3.82 38.55 14.85
CA LYS A 469 3.11 38.81 16.10
C LYS A 469 4.13 39.26 17.13
N THR A 470 4.19 40.57 17.35
CA THR A 470 4.79 41.15 18.55
C THR A 470 4.07 40.59 19.77
N ALA A 471 4.86 40.04 20.70
CA ALA A 471 4.36 39.37 21.89
C ALA A 471 3.45 40.31 22.71
N THR A 472 2.19 39.91 22.88
CA THR A 472 1.32 40.43 23.93
C THR A 472 1.00 39.28 24.88
N GLN A 473 1.26 39.50 26.17
CA GLN A 473 1.09 38.50 27.22
C GLN A 473 -0.37 38.04 27.30
N VAL A 474 -0.57 36.72 27.22
CA VAL A 474 -1.85 36.08 27.50
C VAL A 474 -1.74 35.34 28.84
N THR A 475 -2.55 35.75 29.81
CA THR A 475 -2.75 35.06 31.08
C THR A 475 -3.70 33.88 30.90
N PHE A 476 -3.25 32.67 31.23
CA PHE A 476 -4.08 31.47 31.23
C PHE A 476 -4.82 31.31 32.57
N THR A 477 -6.13 31.07 32.52
CA THR A 477 -6.91 30.54 33.64
C THR A 477 -7.18 29.06 33.39
N TYR A 478 -6.74 28.21 34.32
CA TYR A 478 -6.92 26.76 34.25
C TYR A 478 -8.32 26.37 34.77
N ARG A 479 -9.08 25.59 33.99
CA ARG A 479 -10.22 24.80 34.50
C ARG A 479 -9.84 23.33 34.42
N SER A 480 -9.86 22.68 35.59
CA SER A 480 -9.59 21.25 35.76
C SER A 480 -10.89 20.45 35.62
N THR A 481 -10.92 19.53 34.65
CA THR A 481 -11.75 18.32 34.70
C THR A 481 -11.01 17.19 33.97
N ASN A 482 -10.45 16.24 34.73
CA ASN A 482 -9.86 15.00 34.21
C ASN A 482 -10.96 13.95 33.98
N PRO A 483 -11.02 13.28 32.81
CA PRO A 483 -11.75 12.02 32.68
C PRO A 483 -10.90 10.84 33.18
N THR A 484 -11.57 9.84 33.77
CA THR A 484 -10.97 8.60 34.31
C THR A 484 -10.55 7.60 33.21
N PRO A 485 -9.47 6.81 33.42
CA PRO A 485 -9.04 5.77 32.47
C PRO A 485 -10.01 4.59 32.40
N SER A 486 -10.12 3.98 31.22
CA SER A 486 -10.86 2.73 30.99
C SER A 486 -9.90 1.55 30.95
N GLU A 487 -10.15 0.52 31.78
CA GLU A 487 -9.45 -0.76 31.76
C GLU A 487 -10.38 -1.84 31.19
N VAL A 488 -10.05 -2.40 30.03
CA VAL A 488 -10.68 -3.63 29.52
C VAL A 488 -9.57 -4.63 29.16
N PRO A 489 -9.37 -5.71 29.95
CA PRO A 489 -8.40 -6.74 29.63
C PRO A 489 -8.89 -7.66 28.51
N SER A 490 -8.01 -7.95 27.54
CA SER A 490 -8.21 -8.98 26.52
C SER A 490 -8.26 -10.38 27.14
N LYS A 491 -9.25 -11.19 26.77
CA LYS A 491 -9.34 -12.62 27.12
C LYS A 491 -8.94 -13.47 25.90
N SER A 492 -7.65 -13.61 25.64
CA SER A 492 -7.13 -14.68 24.78
C SER A 492 -6.46 -15.75 25.64
N LYS A 493 -6.97 -16.99 25.57
CA LYS A 493 -6.32 -18.16 26.15
C LYS A 493 -5.28 -18.69 25.16
N VAL A 494 -4.01 -18.45 25.44
CA VAL A 494 -2.91 -19.18 24.80
C VAL A 494 -2.83 -20.55 25.48
N LYS A 495 -2.92 -21.63 24.69
CA LYS A 495 -2.57 -22.97 25.18
C LYS A 495 -1.05 -23.03 25.28
N ALA A 496 -0.54 -23.13 26.50
CA ALA A 496 0.85 -23.43 26.77
C ALA A 496 1.10 -24.93 26.50
N SER A 497 1.69 -25.23 25.36
CA SER A 497 2.57 -26.38 25.19
C SER A 497 3.73 -25.87 24.33
N ASP A 498 4.94 -26.06 24.84
CA ASP A 498 6.24 -25.62 24.31
C ASP A 498 6.75 -24.27 24.84
N LEU A 499 6.97 -24.21 26.17
CA LEU A 499 7.88 -23.24 26.78
C LEU A 499 8.56 -23.85 28.02
N GLU A 500 9.48 -24.79 27.78
CA GLU A 500 10.55 -25.10 28.73
C GLU A 500 11.89 -24.86 28.03
N LEU A 501 12.55 -23.77 28.44
CA LEU A 501 13.99 -23.53 28.57
C LEU A 501 14.30 -22.06 28.28
N CYS A 502 14.29 -21.22 29.32
CA CYS A 502 15.24 -20.11 29.41
C CYS A 502 15.20 -19.45 30.79
N HIS A 503 15.93 -20.03 31.75
CA HIS A 503 16.51 -19.27 32.87
C HIS A 503 17.71 -20.04 33.42
N THR A 504 18.89 -19.80 32.85
CA THR A 504 20.19 -19.75 33.55
C THR A 504 21.28 -19.46 32.52
N LEU A 505 21.75 -18.21 32.45
CA LEU A 505 23.05 -17.90 31.87
C LEU A 505 23.85 -17.15 32.92
N SER A 506 24.63 -17.92 33.69
CA SER A 506 25.72 -17.40 34.50
C SER A 506 26.91 -17.06 33.61
N ALA A 507 27.66 -16.04 34.00
CA ALA A 507 28.89 -15.60 33.36
C ALA A 507 29.95 -16.72 33.29
N THR A 508 29.97 -17.51 32.21
CA THR A 508 31.10 -18.40 31.88
C THR A 508 31.14 -18.87 30.41
N THR A 509 30.56 -18.12 29.47
CA THR A 509 30.53 -18.51 28.04
C THR A 509 30.96 -17.39 27.09
N LEU A 510 31.88 -16.52 27.52
CA LEU A 510 32.58 -15.58 26.63
C LEU A 510 34.06 -15.94 26.39
N SER A 511 34.54 -17.06 26.94
CA SER A 511 35.94 -17.51 26.81
C SER A 511 36.17 -18.62 25.77
N LYS A 512 35.11 -19.09 25.08
CA LYS A 512 35.22 -20.19 24.11
C LYS A 512 34.82 -19.85 22.66
N LEU A 513 34.49 -18.59 22.36
CA LEU A 513 34.19 -18.14 20.99
C LEU A 513 35.35 -17.39 20.29
N MET A 514 36.48 -17.16 20.97
CA MET A 514 37.68 -16.53 20.39
C MET A 514 38.79 -17.52 19.98
N GLN A 515 38.45 -18.78 19.73
CA GLN A 515 39.38 -19.76 19.15
C GLN A 515 38.67 -20.62 18.11
N LYS A 516 38.31 -20.03 16.97
CA LYS A 516 38.17 -20.71 15.68
C LYS A 516 37.86 -19.66 14.63
N LEU A 517 38.91 -19.18 13.98
CA LEU A 517 39.01 -18.66 12.59
C LEU A 517 40.22 -17.71 12.49
N GLY A 518 41.43 -18.28 12.51
CA GLY A 518 42.51 -17.82 11.62
C GLY A 518 42.33 -18.54 10.29
N THR A 519 42.64 -18.00 9.11
CA THR A 519 43.90 -17.34 8.73
C THR A 519 43.75 -16.51 7.43
N PHE A 520 44.34 -15.30 7.46
CA PHE A 520 45.13 -14.57 6.43
C PHE A 520 44.82 -14.64 4.92
N THR A 521 44.78 -13.46 4.27
CA THR A 521 45.88 -12.95 3.41
C THR A 521 45.80 -11.42 3.28
N MET A 522 46.96 -10.75 3.36
CA MET A 522 47.14 -9.30 3.23
C MET A 522 47.36 -8.87 1.76
N ILE A 523 46.88 -7.67 1.40
CA ILE A 523 47.51 -6.82 0.38
C ILE A 523 47.84 -5.47 1.02
N ASN A 524 49.06 -5.03 0.73
CA ASN A 524 49.80 -3.95 1.36
C ASN A 524 49.58 -2.59 0.64
N THR A 525 50.10 -1.53 1.27
CA THR A 525 50.26 -0.11 0.86
C THR A 525 49.14 0.83 1.33
N GLY A 526 49.39 1.91 2.07
CA GLY A 526 50.62 2.46 2.65
C GLY A 526 50.32 3.79 3.34
N LEU A 527 51.29 4.22 4.15
CA LEU A 527 51.57 5.59 4.62
C LEU A 527 50.94 6.11 5.94
N ASN A 528 51.89 6.28 6.87
CA ASN A 528 52.11 7.37 7.82
C ASN A 528 51.58 7.28 9.25
N ARG A 529 52.48 6.73 10.09
CA ARG A 529 52.70 7.06 11.50
C ARG A 529 52.89 8.58 11.71
N LYS A 530 52.35 9.09 12.82
CA LYS A 530 53.10 9.95 13.74
C LYS A 530 52.93 9.44 15.16
N GLU A 531 54.03 9.51 15.90
CA GLU A 531 54.33 8.82 17.14
C GLU A 531 54.06 9.67 18.41
N TRP A 532 53.57 9.01 19.48
CA TRP A 532 54.04 9.02 20.91
C TRP A 532 54.06 10.37 21.68
N SER A 533 53.64 10.53 22.95
CA SER A 533 53.87 9.74 24.18
C SER A 533 53.09 10.31 25.42
N PRO A 534 53.06 9.62 26.58
CA PRO A 534 52.12 9.79 27.71
C PRO A 534 52.77 10.26 29.05
N LEU A 535 51.96 10.38 30.14
CA LEU A 535 52.21 10.11 31.59
C LEU A 535 51.37 11.04 32.52
N PRO A 536 51.19 10.78 33.85
CA PRO A 536 51.26 9.55 34.63
C PRO A 536 50.10 9.34 35.66
N SER A 537 50.10 8.14 36.23
CA SER A 537 49.34 7.58 37.37
C SER A 537 49.67 8.16 38.77
N THR A 538 48.72 8.05 39.71
CA THR A 538 48.83 7.72 41.18
C THR A 538 47.45 8.02 41.82
N LEU A 539 46.87 7.38 42.85
CA LEU A 539 47.29 6.50 43.95
C LEU A 539 46.00 5.82 44.53
N THR A 540 46.12 4.55 44.96
CA THR A 540 45.52 3.84 46.14
C THR A 540 44.21 4.38 46.77
N GLY A 541 43.18 3.61 47.13
CA GLY A 541 43.05 2.20 47.53
C GLY A 541 42.22 2.14 48.82
N GLN A 542 41.19 1.28 48.91
CA GLN A 542 40.75 0.55 50.12
C GLN A 542 39.47 -0.26 49.85
N ASN A 543 39.56 -1.57 50.13
CA ASN A 543 38.43 -2.49 50.30
C ASN A 543 37.87 -2.34 51.72
N GLN A 544 36.55 -2.38 51.87
CA GLN A 544 35.92 -2.99 53.04
C GLN A 544 34.49 -3.47 52.73
N GLU A 545 34.15 -4.59 53.35
CA GLU A 545 33.08 -5.53 53.03
C GLU A 545 32.05 -5.57 54.18
N ILE A 546 30.79 -5.95 53.87
CA ILE A 546 29.76 -6.61 54.73
C ILE A 546 28.93 -5.69 55.69
N PRO A 547 27.64 -5.95 56.06
CA PRO A 547 26.74 -7.11 55.81
C PRO A 547 25.31 -6.83 55.30
N ILE A 548 24.70 -7.90 54.80
CA ILE A 548 23.25 -8.12 54.60
C ILE A 548 22.60 -8.59 55.92
N SER A 549 21.42 -8.06 56.28
CA SER A 549 20.53 -8.71 57.27
C SER A 549 19.03 -8.62 56.93
N LYS A 550 18.45 -9.82 56.71
CA LYS A 550 17.09 -10.36 57.00
C LYS A 550 15.79 -9.53 56.81
N ARG A 551 15.00 -10.00 55.82
CA ARG A 551 13.54 -10.30 55.74
C ARG A 551 12.55 -9.58 56.67
N THR A 552 11.47 -9.03 56.09
CA THR A 552 10.06 -9.30 56.45
C THR A 552 9.13 -9.03 55.24
N LEU A 553 8.01 -9.75 55.15
CA LEU A 553 7.07 -9.94 54.03
C LEU A 553 5.90 -8.92 53.96
N MET A 554 5.50 -8.56 52.72
CA MET A 554 4.17 -8.11 52.19
C MET A 554 3.57 -6.74 52.61
N PRO A 555 2.55 -6.18 51.90
CA PRO A 555 2.37 -5.91 50.46
C PRO A 555 1.86 -4.45 50.19
N GLN A 556 1.57 -4.11 48.92
CA GLN A 556 0.79 -2.95 48.40
C GLN A 556 1.49 -1.61 48.09
N ASP A 557 1.46 -1.28 46.79
CA ASP A 557 1.01 -0.04 46.11
C ASP A 557 1.47 1.37 46.54
N VAL A 558 1.69 2.16 45.47
CA VAL A 558 1.69 3.63 45.34
C VAL A 558 2.96 4.38 45.79
N CYS A 559 3.73 4.85 44.81
CA CYS A 559 4.17 6.25 44.77
C CYS A 559 4.67 6.66 43.38
N CYS A 560 3.80 7.28 42.59
CA CYS A 560 4.22 8.37 41.69
C CYS A 560 4.32 9.64 42.54
N ARG A 561 5.47 10.33 42.51
CA ARG A 561 5.53 11.76 42.80
C ARG A 561 6.34 12.47 41.72
N PHE A 562 5.65 13.42 41.11
CA PHE A 562 6.13 14.67 40.55
C PHE A 562 7.46 15.15 41.14
N ILE A 563 8.41 15.49 40.25
CA ILE A 563 9.26 16.66 40.40
C ILE A 563 9.21 17.39 39.06
N ASP A 564 8.59 18.56 39.09
CA ASP A 564 8.64 19.56 38.05
C ASP A 564 9.72 20.60 38.41
N THR A 565 10.24 21.23 37.37
CA THR A 565 11.02 22.47 37.30
C THR A 565 12.55 22.47 37.46
N THR A 566 13.15 23.10 36.43
CA THR A 566 14.30 24.04 36.43
C THR A 566 15.74 23.51 36.23
N HIS A 567 16.21 23.41 34.98
CA HIS A 567 17.16 24.36 34.35
C HIS A 567 17.70 23.80 33.03
N PHE A 568 17.42 24.52 31.94
CA PHE A 568 18.14 24.43 30.67
C PHE A 568 19.48 25.17 30.82
N VAL A 569 20.58 24.54 30.35
CA VAL A 569 21.78 25.26 29.90
C VAL A 569 22.07 24.78 28.48
N GLN A 570 21.84 25.68 27.52
CA GLN A 570 22.33 25.57 26.15
C GLN A 570 23.86 25.76 26.15
N PHE A 571 24.55 25.00 25.31
CA PHE A 571 25.79 25.45 24.70
C PHE A 571 25.58 25.57 23.19
N TYR A 572 26.08 26.70 22.67
CA TYR A 572 26.10 27.14 21.28
C TYR A 572 26.93 26.23 20.37
#